data_AF-A0A3P7I7N9-F1
#
_entry.id   AF-A0A3P7I7N9-F1
#
_cell.length_a   1.000
_cell.length_b   1.000
_cell.length_c   1.000
_cell.angle_alpha   90.00
_cell.angle_beta   90.00
_cell.angle_gamma   90.00
#
_symmetry.space_group_name_H-M   'P 1'
#
loop_
_entity.id
_entity.type
_entity.pdbx_description
1 polymer ?
#
loop_
_entity_poly.entity_id
_entity_poly.type
_entity_poly.pdbx_seq_one_letter_code
_entity_poly.pdbx_strand_id
1 'polypeptide(L)'
;MQPPPPPICISRVSRYSRMWRHFDVGLYRFLKNQVYIPLLSHQLPTVLAMLRNLATLFAVFGVVLAWHGIRTHYICWVSLSALELVMERLGSVLWRTKTSQEFRSSLGDVNTRRLMAVLMVATVIPGIFGVFFFLGVDGVGSAIFEKLIIQGVKDILSFNVLPMSTGFMILHMVFLGYFYNNVCMEFDEAPTTKKEAKQE
;
A
#
# COMPACT_ATOMS: atom_id res chain seq x y z
N MET A 1 7.57 -5.81 31.10
CA MET A 1 7.17 -5.88 29.67
C MET A 1 8.19 -5.12 28.86
N GLN A 2 8.74 -5.70 27.78
CA GLN A 2 9.61 -4.96 26.87
C GLN A 2 8.76 -4.22 25.83
N PRO A 3 9.00 -2.92 25.59
CA PRO A 3 8.28 -2.18 24.56
C PRO A 3 8.59 -2.75 23.16
N PRO A 4 7.67 -2.60 22.19
CA PRO A 4 7.93 -2.99 20.82
C PRO A 4 9.12 -2.21 20.22
N PRO A 5 9.77 -2.75 19.17
CA PRO A 5 10.83 -2.03 18.47
C PRO A 5 10.32 -0.72 17.84
N PRO A 6 11.22 0.26 17.61
CA PRO A 6 10.86 1.52 16.98
C PRO A 6 10.37 1.31 15.54
N PRO A 7 9.62 2.28 14.98
CA PRO A 7 9.13 2.19 13.63
C PRO A 7 10.25 2.23 12.60
N ILE A 8 10.03 1.60 11.45
CA ILE A 8 10.97 1.67 10.32
C ILE A 8 10.75 2.97 9.52
N CYS A 9 11.78 3.40 8.79
CA CYS A 9 11.64 4.52 7.87
C CYS A 9 10.61 4.20 6.77
N ILE A 10 9.49 4.92 6.75
CA ILE A 10 8.41 4.73 5.77
C ILE A 10 8.88 4.99 4.33
N SER A 11 9.86 5.89 4.16
CA SER A 11 10.50 6.20 2.88
C SER A 11 11.40 5.07 2.36
N ARG A 12 11.42 3.90 3.02
CA ARG A 12 12.11 2.70 2.56
C ARG A 12 11.17 1.49 2.42
N VAL A 13 9.87 1.75 2.26
CA VAL A 13 8.84 0.72 2.22
C VAL A 13 7.87 1.00 1.08
N SER A 14 7.82 0.10 0.11
CA SER A 14 6.86 0.17 -1.00
C SER A 14 5.67 -0.79 -0.84
N ARG A 15 5.79 -1.81 0.03
CA ARG A 15 4.70 -2.74 0.38
C ARG A 15 3.86 -2.18 1.51
N TYR A 16 2.60 -1.93 1.24
CA TYR A 16 1.70 -1.27 2.17
C TYR A 16 1.37 -2.13 3.39
N SER A 17 1.23 -3.45 3.23
CA SER A 17 1.08 -4.35 4.39
C SER A 17 2.31 -4.35 5.30
N ARG A 18 3.51 -4.11 4.74
CA ARG A 18 4.73 -3.98 5.54
C ARG A 18 4.76 -2.64 6.25
N MET A 19 4.33 -1.56 5.58
CA MET A 19 4.21 -0.23 6.18
C MET A 19 3.32 -0.27 7.42
N TRP A 20 2.10 -0.79 7.34
CA TRP A 20 1.20 -0.93 8.50
C TRP A 20 1.75 -1.77 9.66
N ARG A 21 2.56 -2.80 9.37
CA ARG A 21 3.18 -3.64 10.40
C ARG A 21 4.24 -2.94 11.23
N HIS A 22 4.86 -1.90 10.67
CA HIS A 22 6.07 -1.29 11.22
C HIS A 22 6.00 0.23 11.36
N PHE A 23 4.91 0.86 10.91
CA PHE A 23 4.66 2.29 11.10
C PHE A 23 4.29 2.60 12.56
N ASP A 24 3.37 1.82 13.13
CA ASP A 24 3.07 1.80 14.56
C ASP A 24 2.90 0.35 15.00
N VAL A 25 3.96 -0.19 15.60
CA VAL A 25 4.00 -1.60 16.03
C VAL A 25 3.03 -1.85 17.20
N GLY A 26 2.80 -0.86 18.05
CA GLY A 26 1.88 -0.97 19.19
C GLY A 26 0.44 -1.06 18.71
N LEU A 27 0.01 -0.09 17.91
CA LEU A 27 -1.30 -0.06 17.28
C LEU A 27 -1.54 -1.32 16.43
N TYR A 28 -0.57 -1.70 15.59
CA TYR A 28 -0.68 -2.91 14.77
C TYR A 28 -0.92 -4.17 15.61
N ARG A 29 -0.17 -4.35 16.70
CA ARG A 29 -0.33 -5.52 17.60
C ARG A 29 -1.70 -5.50 18.29
N PHE A 30 -2.16 -4.33 18.72
CA PHE A 30 -3.50 -4.17 19.30
C PHE A 30 -4.59 -4.56 18.30
N LEU A 31 -4.61 -3.93 17.12
CA LEU A 31 -5.58 -4.23 16.06
C LEU A 31 -5.55 -5.70 15.64
N LYS A 32 -4.35 -6.28 15.52
CA LYS A 32 -4.16 -7.68 15.15
C LYS A 32 -4.78 -8.62 16.19
N ASN A 33 -4.42 -8.45 17.46
CA ASN A 33 -4.75 -9.41 18.50
C ASN A 33 -6.16 -9.22 19.07
N GLN A 34 -6.66 -7.99 19.11
CA GLN A 34 -7.95 -7.65 19.74
C GLN A 34 -9.10 -7.58 18.73
N VAL A 35 -8.82 -7.36 17.44
CA VAL A 35 -9.86 -7.16 16.42
C VAL A 35 -9.73 -8.20 15.31
N TYR A 36 -8.59 -8.21 14.60
CA TYR A 36 -8.41 -9.02 13.39
C TYR A 36 -8.48 -10.54 13.65
N ILE A 37 -7.68 -11.07 14.58
CA ILE A 37 -7.63 -12.50 14.88
C ILE A 37 -8.98 -13.02 15.41
N PRO A 38 -9.63 -12.37 16.41
CA PRO A 38 -10.92 -12.82 16.91
C PRO A 38 -11.99 -12.93 15.82
N LEU A 39 -12.05 -11.97 14.90
CA LEU A 39 -13.01 -11.94 13.79
C LEU A 39 -12.76 -13.01 12.71
N LEU A 40 -11.56 -13.60 12.65
CA LEU A 40 -11.16 -14.60 11.64
C LEU A 40 -11.18 -16.05 12.16
N SER A 41 -11.55 -16.26 13.42
CA SER A 41 -11.36 -17.52 14.15
C SER A 41 -12.15 -18.73 13.61
N HIS A 42 -13.29 -18.53 12.94
CA HIS A 42 -14.15 -19.64 12.50
C HIS A 42 -13.87 -20.10 11.05
N GLN A 43 -13.96 -21.40 10.77
CA GLN A 43 -13.93 -21.87 9.39
C GLN A 43 -15.28 -21.60 8.71
N LEU A 44 -15.26 -20.97 7.52
CA LEU A 44 -16.45 -20.62 6.75
C LEU A 44 -16.28 -21.03 5.28
N PRO A 45 -17.38 -21.33 4.56
CA PRO A 45 -17.37 -21.48 3.11
C PRO A 45 -16.76 -20.26 2.41
N THR A 46 -16.15 -20.45 1.23
CA THR A 46 -15.33 -19.44 0.54
C THR A 46 -16.01 -18.07 0.38
N VAL A 47 -17.28 -18.03 0.00
CA VAL A 47 -18.03 -16.77 -0.18
C VAL A 47 -18.21 -16.02 1.14
N LEU A 48 -18.61 -16.75 2.20
CA LEU A 48 -18.75 -16.20 3.55
C LEU A 48 -17.40 -15.77 4.13
N ALA A 49 -16.32 -16.47 3.78
CA ALA A 49 -14.97 -16.09 4.17
C ALA A 49 -14.52 -14.78 3.51
N MET A 50 -14.88 -14.52 2.24
CA MET A 50 -14.59 -13.24 1.58
C MET A 50 -15.34 -12.08 2.25
N LEU A 51 -16.65 -12.25 2.51
CA LEU A 51 -17.45 -11.24 3.21
C LEU A 51 -16.89 -10.96 4.59
N ARG A 52 -16.53 -12.00 5.35
CA ARG A 52 -15.88 -11.86 6.65
C ARG A 52 -14.56 -11.11 6.56
N ASN A 53 -13.72 -11.40 5.58
CA ASN A 53 -12.43 -10.70 5.41
C ASN A 53 -12.64 -9.21 5.16
N LEU A 54 -13.64 -8.84 4.34
CA LEU A 54 -14.02 -7.44 4.13
C LEU A 54 -14.57 -6.81 5.41
N ALA A 55 -15.50 -7.48 6.09
CA ALA A 55 -16.05 -7.01 7.37
C ALA A 55 -14.96 -6.82 8.43
N THR A 56 -13.96 -7.71 8.47
CA THR A 56 -12.80 -7.61 9.36
C THR A 56 -11.94 -6.41 9.01
N LEU A 57 -11.70 -6.15 7.72
CA LEU A 57 -10.98 -4.96 7.26
C LEU A 57 -11.71 -3.68 7.72
N PHE A 58 -13.03 -3.61 7.51
CA PHE A 58 -13.86 -2.49 7.96
C PHE A 58 -13.85 -2.34 9.49
N ALA A 59 -13.91 -3.44 10.25
CA ALA A 59 -13.84 -3.39 11.71
C ALA A 59 -12.50 -2.85 12.21
N VAL A 60 -11.39 -3.34 11.66
CA VAL A 60 -10.03 -2.88 12.02
C VAL A 60 -9.87 -1.40 11.73
N PHE A 61 -10.22 -0.96 10.52
CA PHE A 61 -10.14 0.46 10.15
C PHE A 61 -11.19 1.33 10.83
N GLY A 62 -12.33 0.77 11.21
CA GLY A 62 -13.36 1.44 12.01
C GLY A 62 -12.83 1.82 13.39
N VAL A 63 -12.06 0.93 14.04
CA VAL A 63 -11.38 1.26 15.31
C VAL A 63 -10.35 2.38 15.12
N VAL A 64 -9.56 2.34 14.04
CA VAL A 64 -8.60 3.41 13.72
C VAL A 64 -9.33 4.75 13.52
N LEU A 65 -10.41 4.76 12.75
CA LEU A 65 -11.21 5.97 12.51
C LEU A 65 -11.86 6.48 13.81
N ALA A 66 -12.39 5.60 14.65
CA ALA A 66 -12.97 5.98 15.94
C ALA A 66 -11.93 6.62 16.88
N TRP A 67 -10.69 6.11 16.86
CA TRP A 67 -9.58 6.66 17.64
C TRP A 67 -9.16 8.06 17.18
N HIS A 68 -9.04 8.28 15.86
CA HIS A 68 -8.65 9.58 15.31
C HIS A 68 -9.80 10.60 15.24
N GLY A 69 -11.04 10.12 15.22
CA GLY A 69 -12.25 10.92 15.11
C GLY A 69 -12.85 10.92 13.70
N ILE A 70 -14.14 11.23 13.62
CA ILE A 70 -14.92 11.19 12.38
C ILE A 70 -14.85 12.57 11.71
N ARG A 71 -13.71 12.86 11.08
CA ARG A 71 -13.51 14.04 10.21
C ARG A 71 -13.20 13.60 8.79
N THR A 72 -13.55 14.45 7.81
CA THR A 72 -13.42 14.13 6.38
C THR A 72 -12.00 13.68 6.01
N HIS A 73 -10.96 14.35 6.51
CA HIS A 73 -9.58 13.97 6.20
C HIS A 73 -9.21 12.58 6.75
N TYR A 74 -9.61 12.24 7.97
CA TYR A 74 -9.40 10.88 8.52
C TYR A 74 -10.20 9.82 7.78
N ILE A 75 -11.44 10.12 7.35
CA ILE A 75 -12.24 9.21 6.52
C ILE A 75 -11.53 8.96 5.19
N CYS A 76 -11.03 10.00 4.52
CA CYS A 76 -10.28 9.86 3.27
C CYS A 76 -9.00 9.04 3.47
N TRP A 77 -8.21 9.35 4.50
CA TRP A 77 -6.98 8.62 4.81
C TRP A 77 -7.23 7.13 5.07
N VAL A 78 -8.19 6.78 5.93
CA VAL A 78 -8.52 5.40 6.26
C VAL A 78 -9.06 4.67 5.03
N SER A 79 -9.86 5.34 4.20
CA SER A 79 -10.41 4.75 2.97
C SER A 79 -9.33 4.44 1.94
N LEU A 80 -8.37 5.36 1.72
CA LEU A 80 -7.21 5.13 0.86
C LEU A 80 -6.35 3.98 1.39
N SER A 81 -6.10 3.96 2.71
CA SER A 81 -5.35 2.89 3.36
C SER A 81 -6.00 1.51 3.19
N ALA A 82 -7.31 1.43 3.33
CA ALA A 82 -8.06 0.19 3.12
C ALA A 82 -8.02 -0.25 1.66
N LEU A 83 -8.19 0.68 0.71
CA LEU A 83 -8.11 0.41 -0.72
C LEU A 83 -6.74 -0.15 -1.11
N GLU A 84 -5.65 0.41 -0.58
CA GLU A 84 -4.29 -0.04 -0.86
C GLU A 84 -4.03 -1.48 -0.37
N LEU A 85 -4.52 -1.84 0.83
CA LEU A 85 -4.43 -3.22 1.32
C LEU A 85 -5.25 -4.20 0.46
N VAL A 86 -6.43 -3.77 -0.02
CA VAL A 86 -7.24 -4.58 -0.94
C VAL A 86 -6.51 -4.76 -2.27
N MET A 87 -5.97 -3.69 -2.85
CA MET A 87 -5.19 -3.74 -4.10
C MET A 87 -3.96 -4.64 -3.97
N GLU A 88 -3.19 -4.52 -2.88
CA GLU A 88 -2.04 -5.39 -2.62
C GLU A 88 -2.48 -6.86 -2.50
N ARG A 89 -3.61 -7.13 -1.83
CA ARG A 89 -4.16 -8.48 -1.70
C ARG A 89 -4.62 -9.04 -3.04
N LEU A 90 -5.33 -8.26 -3.84
CA LEU A 90 -5.76 -8.65 -5.19
C LEU A 90 -4.55 -8.94 -6.07
N GLY A 91 -3.54 -8.07 -6.06
CA GLY A 91 -2.28 -8.29 -6.75
C GLY A 91 -1.60 -9.59 -6.31
N SER A 92 -1.56 -9.88 -5.00
CA SER A 92 -1.00 -11.14 -4.48
C SER A 92 -1.79 -12.38 -4.92
N VAL A 93 -3.12 -12.30 -4.98
CA VAL A 93 -3.97 -13.41 -5.46
C VAL A 93 -3.79 -13.62 -6.96
N LEU A 94 -3.84 -12.55 -7.75
CA LEU A 94 -3.61 -12.59 -9.20
C LEU A 94 -2.21 -13.13 -9.53
N TRP A 95 -1.20 -12.74 -8.74
CA TRP A 95 0.17 -13.22 -8.91
C TRP A 95 0.28 -14.73 -8.75
N ARG A 96 -0.52 -15.36 -7.86
CA ARG A 96 -0.48 -16.81 -7.58
C ARG A 96 -1.17 -17.68 -8.62
N THR A 97 -1.86 -17.10 -9.61
CA THR A 97 -2.55 -17.90 -10.64
C THR A 97 -1.55 -18.57 -11.58
N LYS A 98 -1.93 -19.72 -12.17
CA LYS A 98 -1.08 -20.46 -13.10
C LYS A 98 -0.65 -19.60 -14.29
N THR A 99 -1.59 -18.84 -14.86
CA THR A 99 -1.34 -17.92 -15.97
C THR A 99 -0.29 -16.87 -15.62
N SER A 100 -0.37 -16.26 -14.43
CA SER A 100 0.63 -15.28 -13.99
C SER A 100 2.01 -15.91 -13.80
N GLN A 101 2.09 -17.16 -13.31
CA GLN A 101 3.37 -17.85 -13.13
C GLN A 101 3.99 -18.31 -14.47
N GLU A 102 3.18 -18.75 -15.42
CA GLU A 102 3.62 -19.07 -16.80
C GLU A 102 4.08 -17.80 -17.54
N PHE A 103 3.36 -16.69 -17.35
CA PHE A 103 3.75 -15.39 -17.89
C PHE A 103 5.08 -14.90 -17.30
N ARG A 104 5.25 -15.06 -15.98
CA ARG A 104 6.51 -14.76 -15.28
C ARG A 104 7.67 -15.57 -15.85
N SER A 105 7.51 -16.88 -16.03
CA SER A 105 8.58 -17.73 -16.55
C SER A 105 8.96 -17.35 -17.99
N SER A 106 8.00 -16.91 -18.81
CA SER A 106 8.27 -16.39 -20.15
C SER A 106 8.97 -15.02 -20.16
N LEU A 107 8.69 -14.13 -19.20
CA LEU A 107 9.31 -12.80 -19.11
C LEU A 107 10.75 -12.83 -18.60
N GLY A 108 11.07 -13.80 -17.74
CA GLY A 108 12.30 -13.84 -16.94
C GLY A 108 12.25 -12.97 -15.69
N ASP A 109 13.15 -13.23 -14.74
CA ASP A 109 13.12 -12.60 -13.40
C ASP A 109 13.39 -11.09 -13.44
N VAL A 110 14.31 -10.63 -14.30
CA VAL A 110 14.64 -9.20 -14.41
C VAL A 110 13.43 -8.40 -14.91
N ASN A 111 12.77 -8.85 -15.97
CA ASN A 111 11.60 -8.15 -16.51
C ASN A 111 10.38 -8.30 -15.60
N THR A 112 10.26 -9.42 -14.90
CA THR A 112 9.27 -9.60 -13.82
C THR A 112 9.43 -8.53 -12.75
N ARG A 113 10.66 -8.28 -12.28
CA ARG A 113 10.93 -7.24 -11.28
C ARG A 113 10.56 -5.85 -11.80
N ARG A 114 10.90 -5.53 -13.06
CA ARG A 114 10.50 -4.26 -13.69
C ARG A 114 8.97 -4.10 -13.75
N LEU A 115 8.26 -5.16 -14.15
CA LEU A 115 6.80 -5.15 -14.17
C LEU A 115 6.21 -4.96 -12.76
N MET A 116 6.71 -5.68 -11.76
CA MET A 116 6.30 -5.48 -10.37
C MET A 116 6.52 -4.05 -9.90
N ALA A 117 7.67 -3.45 -10.22
CA ALA A 117 7.96 -2.07 -9.85
C ALA A 117 6.94 -1.09 -10.44
N VAL A 118 6.50 -1.30 -11.68
CA VAL A 118 5.43 -0.50 -12.31
C VAL A 118 4.09 -0.73 -11.62
N LEU A 119 3.70 -1.99 -11.39
CA LEU A 119 2.42 -2.32 -10.76
C LEU A 119 2.31 -1.75 -9.33
N MET A 120 3.41 -1.77 -8.57
CA MET A 120 3.46 -1.22 -7.22
C MET A 120 3.31 0.31 -7.17
N VAL A 121 3.49 1.03 -8.28
CA VAL A 121 3.20 2.47 -8.34
C VAL A 121 1.72 2.74 -8.01
N ALA A 122 0.83 1.83 -8.42
CA ALA A 122 -0.60 1.94 -8.17
C ALA A 122 -0.97 1.90 -6.67
N THR A 123 -0.10 1.33 -5.81
CA THR A 123 -0.29 1.32 -4.36
C THR A 123 0.56 2.38 -3.65
N VAL A 124 1.77 2.66 -4.14
CA VAL A 124 2.67 3.64 -3.49
C VAL A 124 2.19 5.08 -3.63
N ILE A 125 1.70 5.47 -4.81
CA ILE A 125 1.25 6.84 -5.05
C ILE A 125 0.08 7.18 -4.10
N PRO A 126 -1.03 6.40 -4.07
CA PRO A 126 -2.10 6.63 -3.09
C PRO A 126 -1.61 6.67 -1.65
N GLY A 127 -0.66 5.80 -1.28
CA GLY A 127 -0.15 5.73 0.08
C GLY A 127 0.59 6.99 0.51
N ILE A 128 1.39 7.58 -0.38
CA ILE A 128 2.03 8.88 -0.17
C ILE A 128 0.96 9.97 -0.02
N PHE A 129 -0.08 9.97 -0.85
CA PHE A 129 -1.15 10.96 -0.77
C PHE A 129 -2.01 10.81 0.48
N GLY A 130 -2.23 9.58 0.94
CA GLY A 130 -2.91 9.29 2.21
C GLY A 130 -2.24 9.97 3.40
N VAL A 131 -0.91 10.13 3.38
CA VAL A 131 -0.18 10.84 4.45
C VAL A 131 -0.58 12.32 4.55
N PHE A 132 -0.88 13.00 3.44
CA PHE A 132 -1.35 14.38 3.48
C PHE A 132 -2.75 14.52 4.09
N PHE A 133 -3.59 13.50 3.96
CA PHE A 133 -4.87 13.45 4.68
C PHE A 133 -4.70 13.11 6.16
N PHE A 134 -3.64 12.39 6.53
CA PHE A 134 -3.39 11.99 7.91
C PHE A 134 -2.69 13.08 8.74
N LEU A 135 -1.60 13.65 8.23
CA LEU A 135 -0.75 14.62 8.94
C LEU A 135 -1.01 16.07 8.54
N GLY A 136 -1.68 16.29 7.40
CA GLY A 136 -1.93 17.62 6.89
C GLY A 136 -3.04 18.34 7.66
N VAL A 137 -3.04 19.66 7.55
CA VAL A 137 -4.15 20.49 8.02
C VAL A 137 -5.40 20.20 7.19
N ASP A 138 -6.57 20.28 7.84
CA ASP A 138 -7.87 20.17 7.19
C ASP A 138 -7.92 20.96 5.86
N GLY A 139 -8.28 20.27 4.77
CA GLY A 139 -8.36 20.84 3.42
C GLY A 139 -7.09 20.68 2.55
N VAL A 140 -5.90 20.54 3.14
CA VAL A 140 -4.64 20.40 2.37
C VAL A 140 -4.63 19.11 1.55
N GLY A 141 -4.94 17.97 2.19
CA GLY A 141 -5.02 16.68 1.51
C GLY A 141 -6.00 16.70 0.33
N SER A 142 -7.18 17.29 0.54
CA SER A 142 -8.21 17.41 -0.51
C SER A 142 -7.75 18.29 -1.67
N ALA A 143 -7.15 19.44 -1.39
CA ALA A 143 -6.65 20.35 -2.42
C ALA A 143 -5.54 19.69 -3.26
N ILE A 144 -4.60 18.99 -2.61
CA ILE A 144 -3.54 18.24 -3.30
C ILE A 144 -4.16 17.12 -4.14
N PHE A 145 -5.08 16.34 -3.58
CA PHE A 145 -5.73 15.24 -4.30
C PHE A 145 -6.50 15.71 -5.53
N GLU A 146 -7.29 16.78 -5.40
CA GLU A 146 -8.05 17.34 -6.51
C GLU A 146 -7.12 17.91 -7.60
N LYS A 147 -6.14 18.73 -7.20
CA LYS A 147 -5.26 19.41 -8.15
C LYS A 147 -4.22 18.51 -8.78
N LEU A 148 -3.74 17.47 -8.09
CA LEU A 148 -2.66 16.62 -8.61
C LEU A 148 -3.20 15.32 -9.17
N ILE A 149 -4.02 14.59 -8.42
CA ILE A 149 -4.54 13.28 -8.86
C ILE A 149 -5.67 13.45 -9.86
N ILE A 150 -6.76 14.15 -9.49
CA ILE A 150 -7.94 14.23 -10.36
C ILE A 150 -7.62 15.02 -11.63
N GLN A 151 -7.08 16.23 -11.50
CA GLN A 151 -6.72 17.05 -12.66
C GLN A 151 -5.58 16.41 -13.45
N GLY A 152 -4.59 15.80 -12.80
CA GLY A 152 -3.47 15.16 -13.50
C GLY A 152 -3.92 13.97 -14.34
N VAL A 153 -4.85 13.15 -13.85
CA VAL A 153 -5.44 12.06 -14.64
C VAL A 153 -6.22 12.62 -15.83
N LYS A 154 -7.03 13.68 -15.64
CA LYS A 154 -7.72 14.35 -16.76
C LYS A 154 -6.76 14.92 -17.81
N ASP A 155 -5.65 15.50 -17.37
CA ASP A 155 -4.61 16.02 -18.24
C ASP A 155 -3.92 14.90 -19.03
N ILE A 156 -3.59 13.76 -18.39
CA ILE A 156 -3.04 12.59 -19.08
C ILE A 156 -4.03 12.06 -20.14
N LEU A 157 -5.31 11.92 -19.78
CA LEU A 157 -6.34 11.42 -20.70
C LEU A 157 -6.60 12.37 -21.87
N SER A 158 -6.40 13.68 -21.69
CA SER A 158 -6.48 14.68 -22.74
C SER A 158 -5.14 14.89 -23.48
N PHE A 159 -4.13 14.06 -23.21
CA PHE A 159 -2.77 14.16 -23.76
C PHE A 159 -2.05 15.49 -23.44
N ASN A 160 -2.51 16.22 -22.42
CA ASN A 160 -1.84 17.41 -21.91
C ASN A 160 -0.67 17.03 -20.98
N VAL A 161 0.45 16.62 -21.57
CA VAL A 161 1.66 16.16 -20.86
C VAL A 161 2.86 17.07 -21.10
N LEU A 162 2.60 18.33 -21.45
CA LEU A 162 3.64 19.33 -21.62
C LEU A 162 4.35 19.62 -20.29
N PRO A 163 5.63 20.02 -20.31
CA PRO A 163 6.36 20.41 -19.11
C PRO A 163 5.54 21.42 -18.28
N MET A 164 5.48 21.20 -16.96
CA MET A 164 4.67 21.97 -16.00
C MET A 164 3.15 21.73 -16.01
N SER A 165 2.60 20.90 -16.90
CA SER A 165 1.21 20.44 -16.76
C SER A 165 1.07 19.48 -15.57
N THR A 166 -0.14 19.35 -15.04
CA THR A 166 -0.41 18.37 -13.97
C THR A 166 -0.25 16.94 -14.49
N GLY A 167 -0.56 16.70 -15.77
CA GLY A 167 -0.32 15.42 -16.42
C GLY A 167 1.16 15.04 -16.45
N PHE A 168 2.04 16.00 -16.75
CA PHE A 168 3.49 15.81 -16.67
C PHE A 168 3.95 15.50 -15.23
N MET A 169 3.40 16.20 -14.23
CA MET A 169 3.73 15.92 -12.83
C MET A 169 3.39 14.48 -12.43
N ILE A 170 2.23 13.96 -12.82
CA ILE A 170 1.86 12.56 -12.55
C ILE A 170 2.79 11.59 -13.28
N LEU A 171 3.13 11.83 -14.55
CA LEU A 171 4.09 10.99 -15.26
C LEU A 171 5.47 10.99 -14.59
N HIS A 172 5.91 12.16 -14.11
CA HIS A 172 7.15 12.29 -13.36
C HIS A 172 7.08 11.52 -12.03
N MET A 173 5.96 11.58 -11.31
CA MET A 173 5.76 10.78 -10.10
C MET A 173 5.75 9.28 -10.37
N VAL A 174 5.14 8.82 -11.47
CA VAL A 174 5.17 7.42 -11.89
C VAL A 174 6.60 6.97 -12.20
N PHE A 175 7.37 7.80 -12.89
CA PHE A 175 8.77 7.55 -13.19
C PHE A 175 9.61 7.43 -11.91
N LEU A 176 9.51 8.39 -10.99
CA LEU A 176 10.21 8.33 -9.70
C LEU A 176 9.74 7.13 -8.86
N GLY A 177 8.44 6.85 -8.84
CA GLY A 177 7.83 5.71 -8.14
C GLY A 177 8.38 4.38 -8.63
N TYR A 178 8.66 4.25 -9.93
CA TYR A 178 9.30 3.06 -10.49
C TYR A 178 10.71 2.82 -9.92
N PHE A 179 11.57 3.85 -9.85
CA PHE A 179 12.90 3.70 -9.24
C PHE A 179 12.79 3.44 -7.74
N TYR A 180 11.91 4.17 -7.06
CA TYR A 180 11.63 3.97 -5.64
C TYR A 180 11.26 2.51 -5.33
N ASN A 181 10.36 1.93 -6.13
CA ASN A 181 9.94 0.54 -5.96
C ASN A 181 11.09 -0.44 -6.18
N ASN A 182 11.91 -0.23 -7.21
CA ASN A 182 13.09 -1.07 -7.46
C ASN A 182 14.08 -1.05 -6.30
N VAL A 183 14.34 0.13 -5.73
CA VAL A 183 15.23 0.30 -4.58
C VAL A 183 14.64 -0.37 -3.33
N CYS A 184 13.34 -0.19 -3.07
CA CYS A 184 12.68 -0.84 -1.94
C CYS A 184 12.70 -2.36 -2.06
N MET A 185 12.47 -2.92 -3.26
CA MET A 185 12.55 -4.36 -3.48
C MET A 185 13.97 -4.91 -3.23
N GLU A 186 15.01 -4.18 -3.64
CA GLU A 186 16.41 -4.56 -3.35
C GLU A 186 16.66 -4.67 -1.84
N PHE A 187 16.19 -3.67 -1.09
CA PHE A 187 16.32 -3.64 0.36
C PHE A 187 15.49 -4.69 1.08
N ASP A 188 14.48 -5.24 0.43
CA ASP A 188 13.62 -6.31 0.93
C ASP A 188 14.22 -7.68 0.67
N GLU A 189 15.01 -7.84 -0.41
CA GLU A 189 15.73 -9.06 -0.78
C GLU A 189 17.09 -9.20 -0.08
N ALA A 190 17.81 -8.09 0.15
CA ALA A 190 19.13 -8.07 0.79
C ALA A 190 19.21 -8.66 2.24
N PRO A 191 18.17 -8.57 3.10
CA PRO A 191 18.21 -9.15 4.44
C PRO A 191 18.09 -10.68 4.45
N THR A 192 17.48 -11.28 3.43
CA THR A 192 17.32 -12.74 3.32
C THR A 192 18.66 -13.42 3.03
N THR A 193 19.45 -12.88 2.12
CA THR A 193 20.76 -13.43 1.74
C THR A 193 21.78 -13.40 2.88
N LYS A 194 21.74 -12.39 3.77
CA LYS A 194 22.65 -12.29 4.93
C LYS A 194 22.31 -13.25 6.08
N LYS A 195 21.08 -13.77 6.14
CA LYS A 195 20.70 -14.81 7.11
C LYS A 195 21.09 -16.19 6.62
N GLU A 196 20.97 -16.43 5.31
CA GLU A 196 21.39 -17.68 4.66
C GLU A 196 22.93 -17.81 4.67
N ALA A 197 23.66 -16.74 4.36
CA ALA A 197 25.13 -16.73 4.40
C ALA A 197 25.76 -16.77 5.82
N LYS A 198 24.95 -16.77 6.88
CA LYS A 198 25.39 -16.97 8.27
C LYS A 198 25.09 -18.38 8.80
N GLN A 199 24.45 -19.22 7.98
CA GLN A 199 24.11 -20.60 8.29
C GLN A 199 24.93 -21.62 7.47
N GLU A 200 25.81 -21.14 6.60
CA GLU A 200 26.91 -21.88 5.98
C GLU A 200 28.24 -21.54 6.68
#